data_AF-A0A7C3H1J6-F1
#
_entry.id   AF-A0A7C3H1J6-F1
#
_cell.length_a   1.000
_cell.length_b   1.000
_cell.length_c   1.000
_cell.angle_alpha   90.00
_cell.angle_beta   90.00
_cell.angle_gamma   90.00
#
_symmetry.space_group_name_H-M   'P 1'
#
loop_
_entity.id
_entity.type
_entity.pdbx_description
1 polymer ?
#
loop_
_entity_poly.entity_id
_entity_poly.type
_entity_poly.pdbx_seq_one_letter_code
_entity_poly.pdbx_strand_id
1 'polypeptide(L)'
;RMLADIEGLRDLSLTTNGVLLSELASELKAAGLARVNISLDTLDPEKFKRITGMDALARVLAGVEAALARGLTPVKINTVVVRGLNEEEVPEMARLTLSEPLHLRFIEFMPIGEGNEWEDRFVGLEEVMERVREVGDLWPAEVEGGGPARIFRLPGARGTVGFIAAMSRHFCAACNRLRLTPEGRLRLCLFSDREFDLRPYLRREEDLRQALAEAVRLKPASRVGTMPRRLMRSIGG
;
A
#
# COMPACT_ATOMS: atom_id res chain seq x y z
N ARG A 1 7.10 2.72 25.44
CA ARG A 1 6.19 1.54 25.36
C ARG A 1 6.22 1.09 23.91
N MET A 2 6.51 -0.18 23.61
CA MET A 2 6.50 -0.65 22.22
C MET A 2 5.06 -0.75 21.74
N LEU A 3 4.81 -0.47 20.46
CA LEU A 3 3.46 -0.62 19.89
C LEU A 3 3.00 -2.08 19.91
N ALA A 4 3.93 -3.01 19.67
CA ALA A 4 3.66 -4.44 19.66
C ALA A 4 3.13 -5.00 21.00
N ASP A 5 3.35 -4.30 22.11
CA ASP A 5 2.92 -4.72 23.45
C ASP A 5 1.50 -4.22 23.79
N ILE A 6 0.83 -3.49 22.89
CA ILE A 6 -0.51 -2.97 23.12
C ILE A 6 -1.52 -4.11 23.05
N GLU A 7 -2.25 -4.34 24.15
CA GLU A 7 -3.30 -5.34 24.22
C GLU A 7 -4.36 -5.11 23.12
N GLY A 8 -4.71 -6.18 22.40
CA GLY A 8 -5.64 -6.14 21.28
C GLY A 8 -5.03 -5.78 19.92
N LEU A 9 -3.76 -5.33 19.86
CA LEU A 9 -3.05 -5.17 18.59
C LEU A 9 -2.61 -6.53 18.07
N ARG A 10 -3.24 -7.00 16.99
CA ARG A 10 -2.96 -8.32 16.38
C ARG A 10 -2.04 -8.27 15.17
N ASP A 11 -1.91 -7.09 14.56
CA ASP A 11 -1.10 -6.91 13.35
C ASP A 11 -0.40 -5.55 13.39
N LEU A 12 0.92 -5.59 13.16
CA LEU A 12 1.75 -4.41 13.01
C LEU A 12 2.50 -4.50 11.68
N SER A 13 2.23 -3.55 10.80
CA SER A 13 2.82 -3.50 9.47
C SER A 13 3.35 -2.12 9.11
N LEU A 14 4.33 -2.09 8.21
CA LEU A 14 4.98 -0.87 7.73
C LEU A 14 4.81 -0.77 6.22
N THR A 15 4.43 0.39 5.72
CA THR A 15 4.54 0.74 4.30
C THR A 15 5.76 1.63 4.10
N THR A 16 6.62 1.29 3.15
CA THR A 16 7.90 1.99 2.91
C THR A 16 8.26 1.96 1.43
N ASN A 17 9.12 2.88 0.99
CA ASN A 17 9.77 2.78 -0.34
C ASN A 17 10.93 1.76 -0.35
N GLY A 18 11.30 1.19 0.80
CA GLY A 18 12.27 0.11 0.93
C GLY A 18 13.74 0.54 0.97
N VAL A 19 14.08 1.81 0.73
CA VAL A 19 15.48 2.26 0.56
C VAL A 19 16.35 2.00 1.80
N LEU A 20 15.79 2.14 3.01
CA LEU A 20 16.49 1.90 4.28
C LEU A 20 16.18 0.53 4.89
N LEU A 21 15.42 -0.31 4.19
CA LEU A 21 14.88 -1.53 4.78
C LEU A 21 15.97 -2.58 5.01
N SER A 22 17.00 -2.63 4.18
CA SER A 22 18.14 -3.54 4.39
C SER A 22 18.87 -3.26 5.71
N GLU A 23 18.98 -1.99 6.08
CA GLU A 23 19.63 -1.52 7.31
C GLU A 23 18.71 -1.74 8.54
N LEU A 24 17.42 -1.47 8.40
CA LEU A 24 16.48 -1.41 9.53
C LEU A 24 15.66 -2.70 9.77
N ALA A 25 15.62 -3.65 8.82
CA ALA A 25 14.72 -4.81 8.92
C ALA A 25 14.90 -5.63 10.20
N SER A 26 16.15 -5.82 10.66
CA SER A 26 16.45 -6.56 11.89
C SER A 26 15.89 -5.86 13.13
N GLU A 27 16.14 -4.56 13.26
CA GLU A 27 15.66 -3.76 14.39
C GLU A 27 14.13 -3.66 14.39
N LEU A 28 13.53 -3.45 13.22
CA LEU A 28 12.08 -3.42 13.05
C LEU A 28 11.43 -4.75 13.44
N LYS A 29 12.01 -5.89 13.02
CA LYS A 29 11.53 -7.21 13.41
C LYS A 29 11.62 -7.43 14.91
N ALA A 30 12.76 -7.07 15.52
CA ALA A 30 12.95 -7.16 16.97
C ALA A 30 11.97 -6.26 17.75
N ALA A 31 11.56 -5.13 17.17
CA ALA A 31 10.55 -4.24 17.73
C ALA A 31 9.10 -4.76 17.57
N GLY A 32 8.89 -5.94 16.98
CA GLY A 32 7.60 -6.58 16.82
C GLY A 32 6.89 -6.29 15.49
N LEU A 33 7.58 -5.73 14.49
CA LEU A 33 7.02 -5.58 13.15
C LEU A 33 6.75 -6.97 12.54
N ALA A 34 5.52 -7.21 12.10
CA ALA A 34 5.12 -8.50 11.54
C ALA A 34 5.43 -8.57 10.03
N ARG A 35 5.07 -7.52 9.28
CA ARG A 35 5.10 -7.51 7.81
C ARG A 35 5.35 -6.15 7.20
N VAL A 36 5.74 -6.14 5.93
CA VAL A 36 6.05 -4.91 5.18
C VAL A 36 5.28 -4.83 3.86
N ASN A 37 4.95 -3.61 3.46
CA ASN A 37 4.46 -3.23 2.15
C ASN A 37 5.50 -2.30 1.51
N ILE A 38 6.13 -2.73 0.41
CA ILE A 38 7.20 -1.99 -0.26
C ILE A 38 6.62 -1.39 -1.54
N SER A 39 6.70 -0.08 -1.70
CA SER A 39 6.33 0.60 -2.95
C SER A 39 7.46 0.45 -3.96
N LEU A 40 7.19 -0.19 -5.10
CA LEU A 40 8.13 -0.39 -6.19
C LEU A 40 7.35 -0.41 -7.51
N ASP A 41 7.56 0.62 -8.33
CA ASP A 41 6.77 0.82 -9.54
C ASP A 41 7.46 0.31 -10.83
N THR A 42 8.75 -0.05 -10.77
CA THR A 42 9.53 -0.46 -11.95
C THR A 42 10.79 -1.22 -11.53
N LEU A 43 11.29 -2.11 -12.39
CA LEU A 43 12.59 -2.78 -12.24
C LEU A 43 13.68 -2.17 -13.13
N ASP A 44 13.33 -1.16 -13.92
CA ASP A 44 14.28 -0.42 -14.74
C ASP A 44 14.92 0.70 -13.90
N PRO A 45 16.27 0.73 -13.75
CA PRO A 45 16.95 1.74 -12.94
C PRO A 45 16.71 3.18 -13.40
N GLU A 46 16.64 3.42 -14.72
CA GLU A 46 16.45 4.76 -15.28
C GLU A 46 15.02 5.25 -15.07
N LYS A 47 14.03 4.39 -15.30
CA LYS A 47 12.63 4.69 -14.95
C LYS A 47 12.46 4.88 -13.46
N PHE A 48 13.09 4.05 -12.63
CA PHE A 48 13.04 4.19 -11.17
C PHE A 48 13.55 5.57 -10.74
N LYS A 49 14.71 5.97 -11.24
CA LYS A 49 15.31 7.27 -10.97
C LYS A 49 14.43 8.42 -11.47
N ARG A 50 13.79 8.28 -12.63
CA ARG A 50 12.84 9.26 -13.17
C ARG A 50 11.58 9.40 -12.31
N ILE A 51 11.04 8.28 -11.79
CA ILE A 51 9.84 8.26 -10.95
C ILE A 51 10.13 8.81 -9.55
N THR A 52 11.22 8.36 -8.93
CA THR A 52 11.51 8.61 -7.51
C THR A 52 12.42 9.82 -7.29
N GLY A 53 13.13 10.27 -8.32
CA GLY A 53 14.21 11.27 -8.23
C GLY A 53 15.51 10.74 -7.64
N MET A 54 15.61 9.43 -7.37
CA MET A 54 16.77 8.81 -6.71
C MET A 54 17.23 7.54 -7.43
N ASP A 55 18.54 7.38 -7.58
CA ASP A 55 19.16 6.15 -8.05
C ASP A 55 19.34 5.18 -6.87
N ALA A 56 18.27 4.46 -6.52
CA ALA A 56 18.23 3.63 -5.32
C ALA A 56 17.56 2.26 -5.51
N LEU A 57 17.27 1.84 -6.75
CA LEU A 57 16.57 0.58 -7.03
C LEU A 57 17.28 -0.62 -6.39
N ALA A 58 18.61 -0.71 -6.55
CA ALA A 58 19.40 -1.79 -5.95
C ALA A 58 19.25 -1.86 -4.41
N ARG A 59 19.14 -0.71 -3.74
CA ARG A 59 18.90 -0.64 -2.29
C ARG A 59 17.50 -1.12 -1.92
N VAL A 60 16.49 -0.79 -2.72
CA VAL A 60 15.12 -1.27 -2.52
C VAL A 60 15.06 -2.79 -2.65
N LEU A 61 15.68 -3.36 -3.69
CA LEU A 61 15.74 -4.81 -3.90
C LEU A 61 16.48 -5.52 -2.75
N ALA A 62 17.62 -4.98 -2.30
CA ALA A 62 18.30 -5.48 -1.10
C ALA A 62 17.42 -5.39 0.16
N GLY A 63 16.57 -4.36 0.25
CA GLY A 63 15.57 -4.23 1.31
C GLY A 63 14.48 -5.30 1.26
N VAL A 64 14.02 -5.68 0.06
CA VAL A 64 13.08 -6.79 -0.15
C VAL A 64 13.70 -8.11 0.33
N GLU A 65 14.93 -8.40 -0.07
CA GLU A 65 15.67 -9.59 0.35
C GLU A 65 15.86 -9.64 1.87
N ALA A 66 16.27 -8.52 2.47
CA ALA A 66 16.43 -8.43 3.92
C ALA A 66 15.12 -8.67 4.67
N ALA A 67 14.00 -8.14 4.17
CA ALA A 67 12.69 -8.36 4.77
C ALA A 67 12.27 -9.84 4.73
N LEU A 68 12.48 -10.52 3.60
CA LEU A 68 12.26 -11.96 3.46
C LEU A 68 13.16 -12.74 4.44
N ALA A 69 14.46 -12.43 4.47
CA ALA A 69 15.44 -13.11 5.31
C ALA A 69 15.25 -12.89 6.83
N ARG A 70 14.53 -11.84 7.24
CA ARG A 70 14.15 -11.57 8.64
C ARG A 70 12.75 -12.06 9.01
N GLY A 71 12.05 -12.70 8.07
CA GLY A 71 10.71 -13.23 8.31
C GLY A 71 9.67 -12.13 8.54
N LEU A 72 9.78 -11.00 7.83
CA LEU A 72 8.75 -9.96 7.78
C LEU A 72 7.62 -10.37 6.83
N THR A 73 6.94 -11.48 7.13
CA THR A 73 5.99 -12.13 6.23
C THR A 73 4.54 -11.74 6.55
N PRO A 74 3.68 -11.51 5.53
CA PRO A 74 4.01 -11.47 4.10
C PRO A 74 4.80 -10.23 3.68
N VAL A 75 5.77 -10.37 2.78
CA VAL A 75 6.42 -9.24 2.10
C VAL A 75 5.58 -8.86 0.88
N LYS A 76 4.96 -7.68 0.92
CA LYS A 76 4.09 -7.19 -0.15
C LYS A 76 4.80 -6.15 -0.99
N ILE A 77 4.67 -6.23 -2.31
CA ILE A 77 5.12 -5.19 -3.23
C ILE A 77 3.89 -4.48 -3.79
N ASN A 78 3.88 -3.16 -3.74
CA ASN A 78 2.84 -2.31 -4.32
C ASN A 78 3.39 -1.62 -5.56
N THR A 79 2.68 -1.80 -6.67
CA THR A 79 3.04 -1.23 -7.97
C THR A 79 1.84 -0.48 -8.50
N VAL A 80 1.94 0.83 -8.59
CA VAL A 80 0.93 1.66 -9.25
C VAL A 80 1.18 1.60 -10.75
N VAL A 81 0.20 1.13 -11.51
CA VAL A 81 0.34 1.00 -12.96
C VAL A 81 -0.16 2.27 -13.65
N VAL A 82 0.69 2.86 -14.49
CA VAL A 82 0.47 4.14 -15.15
C VAL A 82 0.82 3.99 -16.62
N ARG A 83 -0.10 4.40 -17.50
CA ARG A 83 0.09 4.35 -18.96
C ARG A 83 1.24 5.26 -19.40
N GLY A 84 2.03 4.80 -20.37
CA GLY A 84 3.23 5.43 -20.89
C GLY A 84 4.42 5.39 -19.93
N LEU A 85 4.32 4.67 -18.81
CA LEU A 85 5.34 4.68 -17.77
C LEU A 85 5.87 3.27 -17.49
N ASN A 86 5.01 2.36 -17.04
CA ASN A 86 5.39 1.05 -16.51
C ASN A 86 4.40 -0.08 -16.85
N GLU A 87 3.35 0.16 -17.63
CA GLU A 87 2.35 -0.85 -17.96
C GLU A 87 2.96 -2.05 -18.70
N GLU A 88 3.98 -1.82 -19.52
CA GLU A 88 4.70 -2.86 -20.25
C GLU A 88 5.60 -3.73 -19.34
N GLU A 89 5.90 -3.28 -18.13
CA GLU A 89 6.70 -4.04 -17.14
C GLU A 89 5.83 -4.96 -16.27
N VAL A 90 4.50 -4.90 -16.39
CA VAL A 90 3.57 -5.73 -15.60
C VAL A 90 3.92 -7.23 -15.64
N PRO A 91 4.23 -7.85 -16.80
CA PRO A 91 4.62 -9.26 -16.84
C PRO A 91 5.93 -9.52 -16.07
N GLU A 92 6.93 -8.64 -16.20
CA GLU A 92 8.22 -8.80 -15.52
C GLU A 92 8.08 -8.67 -14.00
N MET A 93 7.31 -7.68 -13.54
CA MET A 93 6.97 -7.53 -12.13
C MET A 93 6.28 -8.79 -11.59
N ALA A 94 5.30 -9.34 -12.32
CA ALA A 94 4.60 -10.55 -11.92
C ALA A 94 5.51 -11.79 -11.77
N ARG A 95 6.57 -11.89 -12.58
CA ARG A 95 7.55 -12.99 -12.51
C ARG A 95 8.33 -13.04 -11.19
N LEU A 96 8.44 -11.93 -10.45
CA LEU A 96 9.06 -11.91 -9.11
C LEU A 96 8.37 -12.88 -8.14
N THR A 97 7.08 -13.13 -8.35
CA THR A 97 6.29 -14.05 -7.51
C THR A 97 6.58 -15.53 -7.78
N LEU A 98 7.27 -15.85 -8.89
CA LEU A 98 7.60 -17.23 -9.24
C LEU A 98 8.69 -17.77 -8.31
N SER A 99 9.79 -17.03 -8.18
CA SER A 99 10.97 -17.45 -7.44
C SER A 99 10.92 -17.13 -5.95
N GLU A 100 10.14 -16.15 -5.52
CA GLU A 100 10.09 -15.70 -4.13
C GLU A 100 8.65 -15.67 -3.57
N PRO A 101 8.45 -15.82 -2.25
CA PRO A 101 7.13 -15.75 -1.61
C PRO A 101 6.66 -14.28 -1.49
N LEU A 102 6.79 -13.51 -2.57
CA LEU A 102 6.40 -12.12 -2.68
C LEU A 102 4.92 -12.00 -3.03
N HIS A 103 4.26 -11.04 -2.40
CA HIS A 103 2.86 -10.74 -2.67
C HIS A 103 2.77 -9.41 -3.44
N LEU A 104 2.87 -9.50 -4.76
CA LEU A 104 2.78 -8.34 -5.64
C LEU A 104 1.35 -7.85 -5.76
N ARG A 105 1.13 -6.53 -5.72
CA ARG A 105 -0.17 -5.90 -5.87
C ARG A 105 -0.10 -4.79 -6.90
N PHE A 106 -0.79 -4.99 -8.02
CA PHE A 106 -1.03 -3.95 -9.00
C PHE A 106 -2.20 -3.08 -8.55
N ILE A 107 -1.98 -1.77 -8.60
CA ILE A 107 -2.92 -0.76 -8.12
C ILE A 107 -3.23 0.18 -9.28
N GLU A 108 -4.51 0.40 -9.54
CA GLU A 108 -4.91 1.44 -10.49
C GLU A 108 -4.39 2.81 -10.05
N PHE A 109 -3.88 3.58 -11.01
CA PHE A 109 -3.49 4.96 -10.76
C PHE A 109 -4.67 5.78 -10.21
N MET A 110 -4.43 6.46 -9.08
CA MET A 110 -5.35 7.43 -8.51
C MET A 110 -4.72 8.82 -8.57
N PRO A 111 -5.38 9.83 -9.14
CA PRO A 111 -4.90 11.20 -9.10
C PRO A 111 -5.13 11.79 -7.70
N ILE A 112 -4.16 11.61 -6.79
CA ILE A 112 -4.15 12.28 -5.48
C ILE A 112 -3.24 13.52 -5.59
N GLY A 113 -3.76 14.69 -5.23
CA GLY A 113 -3.09 15.98 -5.42
C GLY A 113 -3.72 16.83 -6.53
N GLU A 114 -3.04 17.89 -6.95
CA GLU A 114 -3.49 18.79 -8.01
C GLU A 114 -3.12 18.23 -9.40
N GLY A 115 -4.10 18.14 -10.31
CA GLY A 115 -3.90 17.71 -11.70
C GLY A 115 -5.08 16.88 -12.22
N ASN A 116 -5.66 17.31 -13.35
CA ASN A 116 -6.87 16.70 -13.92
C ASN A 116 -6.60 15.79 -15.13
N GLU A 117 -5.35 15.66 -15.60
CA GLU A 117 -4.99 14.84 -16.77
C GLU A 117 -4.56 13.44 -16.33
N TRP A 118 -5.50 12.63 -15.86
CA TRP A 118 -5.22 11.28 -15.37
C TRP A 118 -5.85 10.19 -16.23
N GLU A 119 -6.85 10.53 -17.02
CA GLU A 119 -7.58 9.63 -17.91
C GLU A 119 -6.62 8.98 -18.92
N ASP A 120 -5.75 9.77 -19.55
CA ASP A 120 -4.75 9.26 -20.51
C ASP A 120 -3.67 8.39 -19.85
N ARG A 121 -3.52 8.50 -18.52
CA ARG A 121 -2.57 7.74 -17.71
C ARG A 121 -3.19 6.51 -17.06
N PHE A 122 -4.51 6.33 -17.17
CA PHE A 122 -5.23 5.24 -16.54
C PHE A 122 -5.05 3.93 -17.30
N VAL A 123 -4.77 2.87 -16.55
CA VAL A 123 -4.75 1.48 -17.04
C VAL A 123 -5.75 0.70 -16.20
N GLY A 124 -6.78 0.17 -16.86
CA GLY A 124 -7.83 -0.60 -16.18
C GLY A 124 -7.30 -1.97 -15.71
N LEU A 125 -7.82 -2.48 -14.61
CA LEU A 125 -7.33 -3.76 -14.07
C LEU A 125 -7.44 -4.94 -15.03
N GLU A 126 -8.43 -4.99 -15.92
CA GLU A 126 -8.53 -6.12 -16.85
C GLU A 126 -7.39 -6.10 -17.88
N GLU A 127 -6.97 -4.92 -18.33
CA GLU A 127 -5.78 -4.74 -19.17
C GLU A 127 -4.49 -5.16 -18.43
N VAL A 128 -4.41 -4.86 -17.13
CA VAL A 128 -3.29 -5.32 -16.28
C VAL A 128 -3.33 -6.84 -16.10
N MET A 129 -4.52 -7.42 -15.87
CA MET A 129 -4.70 -8.87 -15.72
C MET A 129 -4.36 -9.61 -17.02
N GLU A 130 -4.74 -9.08 -18.18
CA GLU A 130 -4.35 -9.61 -19.50
C GLU A 130 -2.83 -9.66 -19.66
N ARG A 131 -2.11 -8.58 -19.32
CA ARG A 131 -0.64 -8.59 -19.32
C ARG A 131 -0.06 -9.61 -18.35
N VAL A 132 -0.62 -9.76 -17.15
CA VAL A 132 -0.17 -10.80 -16.21
C VAL A 132 -0.41 -12.22 -16.77
N ARG A 133 -1.49 -12.44 -17.54
CA ARG A 133 -1.78 -13.74 -18.18
C ARG A 133 -0.74 -14.15 -19.23
N GLU A 134 0.09 -13.22 -19.72
CA GLU A 134 1.27 -13.56 -20.53
C GLU A 134 2.32 -14.39 -19.76
N VAL A 135 2.31 -14.31 -18.42
CA VAL A 135 3.18 -15.11 -17.56
C VAL A 135 2.55 -16.47 -17.23
N GLY A 136 1.22 -16.54 -17.12
CA GLY A 136 0.47 -17.76 -16.88
C GLY A 136 -0.95 -17.54 -16.36
N ASP A 137 -1.72 -18.64 -16.23
CA ASP A 137 -3.10 -18.59 -15.78
C ASP A 137 -3.26 -18.06 -14.34
N LEU A 138 -4.28 -17.23 -14.11
CA LEU A 138 -4.56 -16.67 -12.80
C LEU A 138 -5.54 -17.55 -12.00
N TRP A 139 -5.05 -18.28 -11.02
CA TRP A 139 -5.89 -19.10 -10.13
C TRP A 139 -6.25 -18.33 -8.86
N PRO A 140 -7.54 -18.24 -8.46
CA PRO A 140 -7.94 -17.53 -7.25
C PRO A 140 -7.19 -18.02 -6.01
N ALA A 141 -6.77 -17.09 -5.16
CA ALA A 141 -6.05 -17.39 -3.93
C ALA A 141 -6.44 -16.41 -2.80
N GLU A 142 -6.08 -16.75 -1.57
CA GLU A 142 -6.27 -15.92 -0.39
C GLU A 142 -4.95 -15.70 0.35
N VAL A 143 -4.76 -14.50 0.90
CA VAL A 143 -3.58 -14.13 1.69
C VAL A 143 -4.03 -13.25 2.86
N GLU A 144 -3.48 -13.52 4.04
CA GLU A 144 -3.77 -12.73 5.24
C GLU A 144 -3.38 -11.25 5.05
N GLY A 145 -4.28 -10.37 5.51
CA GLY A 145 -4.12 -8.92 5.31
C GLY A 145 -4.14 -8.53 3.83
N GLY A 146 -4.81 -9.30 2.96
CA GLY A 146 -4.98 -9.02 1.54
C GLY A 146 -5.65 -7.67 1.25
N GLY A 147 -6.39 -7.13 2.22
CA GLY A 147 -7.04 -5.83 2.11
C GLY A 147 -8.05 -5.84 0.95
N PRO A 148 -8.11 -4.78 0.12
CA PRO A 148 -9.07 -4.70 -0.98
C PRO A 148 -8.65 -5.48 -2.24
N ALA A 149 -7.50 -6.16 -2.23
CA ALA A 149 -6.98 -6.81 -3.43
C ALA A 149 -7.77 -8.09 -3.77
N ARG A 150 -8.05 -8.29 -5.05
CA ARG A 150 -8.42 -9.60 -5.60
C ARG A 150 -7.12 -10.37 -5.83
N ILE A 151 -6.95 -11.51 -5.16
CA ILE A 151 -5.66 -12.22 -5.12
C ILE A 151 -5.74 -13.47 -5.97
N PHE A 152 -4.67 -13.71 -6.72
CA PHE A 152 -4.47 -14.85 -7.59
C PHE A 152 -3.05 -15.41 -7.42
N ARG A 153 -2.85 -16.63 -7.89
CA ARG A 153 -1.55 -17.30 -7.95
C ARG A 153 -1.33 -17.78 -9.39
N LEU A 154 -0.11 -17.54 -9.89
CA LEU A 154 0.37 -18.08 -11.16
C LEU A 154 0.82 -19.54 -10.99
N PRO A 155 0.83 -20.38 -12.04
CA PRO A 155 1.26 -21.77 -11.94
C PRO A 155 2.71 -21.86 -11.44
N GLY A 156 2.96 -22.67 -10.41
CA GLY A 156 4.29 -22.84 -9.82
C GLY A 156 4.80 -21.66 -8.97
N ALA A 157 4.02 -20.59 -8.80
CA ALA A 157 4.44 -19.43 -8.04
C ALA A 157 4.52 -19.68 -6.53
N ARG A 158 5.62 -19.25 -5.91
CA ARG A 158 5.77 -19.21 -4.44
C ARG A 158 4.98 -18.07 -3.81
N GLY A 159 4.80 -16.98 -4.55
CA GLY A 159 4.07 -15.77 -4.16
C GLY A 159 2.63 -15.71 -4.68
N THR A 160 2.11 -14.49 -4.74
CA THR A 160 0.77 -14.19 -5.31
C THR A 160 0.76 -12.85 -6.03
N VAL A 161 -0.14 -12.69 -7.00
CA VAL A 161 -0.44 -11.42 -7.64
C VAL A 161 -1.82 -10.93 -7.19
N GLY A 162 -1.92 -9.68 -6.79
CA GLY A 162 -3.16 -9.03 -6.37
C GLY A 162 -3.51 -7.82 -7.23
N PHE A 163 -4.80 -7.55 -7.39
CA PHE A 163 -5.30 -6.42 -8.17
C PHE A 163 -6.20 -5.53 -7.31
N ILE A 164 -5.87 -4.24 -7.20
CA ILE A 164 -6.61 -3.25 -6.39
C ILE A 164 -7.29 -2.24 -7.31
N ALA A 165 -8.62 -2.29 -7.34
CA ALA A 165 -9.47 -1.41 -8.13
C ALA A 165 -9.64 -0.07 -7.40
N ALA A 166 -8.62 0.78 -7.46
CA ALA A 166 -8.58 2.01 -6.72
C ALA A 166 -9.59 3.05 -7.24
N MET A 167 -9.89 3.00 -8.55
CA MET A 167 -10.79 3.91 -9.26
C MET A 167 -12.04 3.20 -9.79
N SER A 168 -11.87 2.04 -10.44
CA SER A 168 -12.94 1.39 -11.20
C SER A 168 -13.99 0.67 -10.33
N ARG A 169 -13.62 0.21 -9.12
CA ARG A 169 -14.55 -0.49 -8.21
C ARG A 169 -14.25 -0.16 -6.76
N HIS A 170 -15.12 0.65 -6.17
CA HIS A 170 -14.97 1.06 -4.78
C HIS A 170 -15.22 -0.10 -3.78
N PHE A 171 -14.41 -0.14 -2.72
CA PHE A 171 -14.49 -1.10 -1.61
C PHE A 171 -14.87 -0.41 -0.28
N CYS A 172 -15.60 0.71 -0.36
CA CYS A 172 -15.95 1.53 0.80
C CYS A 172 -16.79 0.79 1.85
N ALA A 173 -17.73 -0.07 1.42
CA ALA A 173 -18.60 -0.82 2.32
C ALA A 173 -17.85 -1.76 3.28
N ALA A 174 -16.67 -2.24 2.87
CA ALA A 174 -15.80 -3.07 3.70
C ALA A 174 -14.63 -2.28 4.35
N CYS A 175 -14.60 -0.96 4.18
CA CYS A 175 -13.47 -0.14 4.63
C CYS A 175 -13.54 0.11 6.15
N ASN A 176 -12.61 -0.49 6.88
CA ASN A 176 -12.40 -0.30 8.33
C ASN A 176 -11.19 0.58 8.68
N ARG A 177 -10.65 1.33 7.70
CA ARG A 177 -9.41 2.10 7.87
C ARG A 177 -9.67 3.53 8.34
N LEU A 178 -8.84 3.99 9.27
CA LEU A 178 -8.69 5.38 9.70
C LEU A 178 -7.22 5.76 9.57
N ARG A 179 -6.90 7.05 9.46
CA ARG A 179 -5.53 7.51 9.30
C ARG A 179 -5.24 8.65 10.27
N LEU A 180 -4.17 8.54 11.04
CA LEU A 180 -3.65 9.62 11.86
C LEU A 180 -2.51 10.28 11.09
N THR A 181 -2.61 11.58 10.82
CA THR A 181 -1.56 12.33 10.13
C THR A 181 -0.42 12.67 11.10
N PRO A 182 0.78 13.00 10.60
CA PRO A 182 1.90 13.43 11.43
C PRO A 182 1.59 14.65 12.32
N GLU A 183 0.67 15.51 11.89
CA GLU A 183 0.22 16.68 12.68
C GLU A 183 -0.78 16.32 13.78
N GLY A 184 -1.05 15.03 14.00
CA GLY A 184 -1.98 14.56 15.03
C GLY A 184 -3.45 14.71 14.66
N ARG A 185 -3.78 14.76 13.36
CA ARG A 185 -5.16 14.84 12.89
C ARG A 185 -5.69 13.51 12.40
N LEU A 186 -6.92 13.18 12.76
CA LEU A 186 -7.61 11.98 12.31
C LEU A 186 -8.33 12.24 11.00
N ARG A 187 -8.01 11.45 9.98
CA ARG A 187 -8.66 11.43 8.67
C ARG A 187 -9.46 10.13 8.53
N LEU A 188 -10.75 10.26 8.22
CA LEU A 188 -11.69 9.13 8.18
C LEU A 188 -11.77 8.45 6.80
N CYS A 189 -11.39 9.17 5.75
CA CYS A 189 -11.41 8.70 4.37
C CYS A 189 -10.23 9.28 3.61
N LEU A 190 -9.57 8.47 2.77
CA LEU A 190 -8.47 8.93 1.94
C LEU A 190 -8.89 10.06 1.00
N PHE A 191 -10.11 9.98 0.46
CA PHE A 191 -10.68 10.93 -0.50
C PHE A 191 -11.37 12.16 0.12
N SER A 192 -11.33 12.33 1.44
CA SER A 192 -11.97 13.47 2.10
C SER A 192 -10.94 14.32 2.83
N ASP A 193 -10.88 15.61 2.51
CA ASP A 193 -10.01 16.58 3.22
C ASP A 193 -10.50 16.96 4.62
N ARG A 194 -11.58 16.33 5.09
CA ARG A 194 -12.06 16.49 6.46
C ARG A 194 -11.16 15.73 7.43
N GLU A 195 -10.56 16.48 8.34
CA GLU A 195 -9.67 15.98 9.39
C GLU A 195 -10.11 16.51 10.75
N PHE A 196 -9.90 15.72 11.80
CA PHE A 196 -10.28 16.04 13.18
C PHE A 196 -9.02 16.18 14.02
N ASP A 197 -8.84 17.33 14.68
CA ASP A 197 -7.69 17.54 15.55
C ASP A 197 -7.86 16.77 16.86
N LEU A 198 -7.04 15.74 17.08
CA LEU A 198 -7.10 14.93 18.30
C LEU A 198 -6.24 15.50 19.44
N ARG A 199 -5.33 16.44 19.14
CA ARG A 199 -4.37 16.98 20.12
C ARG A 199 -5.03 17.58 21.37
N PRO A 200 -6.16 18.31 21.28
CA PRO A 200 -6.84 18.84 22.47
C PRO A 200 -7.29 17.75 23.46
N TYR A 201 -7.51 16.51 23.00
CA TYR A 201 -8.07 15.42 23.80
C TYR A 201 -7.00 14.47 24.37
N LEU A 202 -5.72 14.66 24.06
CA LEU A 202 -4.65 13.73 24.46
C LEU A 202 -4.36 13.69 25.97
N ARG A 203 -4.86 14.65 26.74
CA ARG A 203 -4.55 14.77 28.19
C ARG A 203 -5.25 13.71 29.03
N ARG A 204 -6.40 13.21 28.59
CA ARG A 204 -7.23 12.23 29.33
C ARG A 204 -7.69 11.16 28.35
N GLU A 205 -7.51 9.90 28.73
CA GLU A 205 -7.87 8.76 27.88
C GLU A 205 -9.37 8.74 27.55
N GLU A 206 -10.24 9.07 28.51
CA GLU A 206 -11.69 9.12 28.31
C GLU A 206 -12.08 10.15 27.23
N ASP A 207 -11.52 11.36 27.30
CA ASP A 207 -11.80 12.44 26.35
C ASP A 207 -11.36 12.02 24.94
N LEU A 208 -10.19 11.37 24.81
CA LEU A 208 -9.69 10.84 23.54
C LEU A 208 -10.60 9.72 23.01
N ARG A 209 -11.03 8.80 23.86
CA ARG A 209 -11.92 7.69 23.49
C ARG A 209 -13.27 8.21 22.99
N GLN A 210 -13.84 9.21 23.65
CA GLN A 210 -15.07 9.86 23.21
C GLN A 210 -14.87 10.56 21.86
N ALA A 211 -13.83 11.38 21.71
CA ALA A 211 -13.54 12.09 20.46
C ALA A 211 -13.34 11.11 19.28
N LEU A 212 -12.65 9.99 19.50
CA LEU A 212 -12.50 8.93 18.50
C LEU A 212 -13.84 8.29 18.14
N ALA A 213 -14.68 7.94 19.13
CA ALA A 213 -15.97 7.33 18.89
C ALA A 213 -16.91 8.25 18.08
N GLU A 214 -16.92 9.55 18.39
CA GLU A 214 -17.68 10.56 17.63
C GLU A 214 -17.14 10.71 16.21
N ALA A 215 -15.82 10.80 16.02
CA ALA A 215 -15.23 10.90 14.70
C ALA A 215 -15.53 9.67 13.84
N VAL A 216 -15.45 8.45 14.40
CA VAL A 216 -15.76 7.22 13.65
C VAL A 216 -17.19 7.19 13.13
N ARG A 217 -18.17 7.73 13.87
CA ARG A 217 -19.57 7.83 13.40
C ARG A 217 -19.74 8.74 12.19
N LEU A 218 -18.80 9.66 11.96
CA LEU A 218 -18.78 10.56 10.82
C LEU A 218 -18.07 9.96 9.60
N LYS A 219 -17.60 8.72 9.70
CA LYS A 219 -16.96 8.03 8.58
C LYS A 219 -17.99 7.84 7.46
N PRO A 220 -17.71 8.33 6.24
CA PRO A 220 -18.66 8.24 5.14
C PRO A 220 -18.84 6.79 4.68
N ALA A 221 -20.08 6.41 4.34
CA ALA A 221 -20.42 5.06 3.87
C ALA A 221 -19.87 4.77 2.45
N SER A 222 -19.64 5.81 1.65
CA SER A 222 -19.10 5.74 0.30
C SER A 222 -18.01 6.78 0.10
N ARG A 223 -17.36 6.76 -1.05
CA ARG A 223 -16.43 7.82 -1.46
C ARG A 223 -17.19 9.15 -1.46
N VAL A 224 -16.66 10.13 -0.73
CA VAL A 224 -17.22 11.48 -0.62
C VAL A 224 -16.14 12.49 -1.01
N GLY A 225 -16.55 13.51 -1.77
CA GLY A 225 -15.68 14.59 -2.22
C GLY A 225 -15.04 14.36 -3.59
N THR A 226 -14.35 15.39 -4.06
CA THR A 226 -13.45 15.34 -5.22
C THR A 226 -12.09 14.76 -4.81
N MET A 227 -11.15 14.64 -5.75
CA MET A 227 -9.78 14.21 -5.44
C MET A 227 -9.18 15.06 -4.31
N PRO A 228 -8.54 14.42 -3.31
CA PRO A 228 -8.00 15.14 -2.16
C PRO A 228 -6.85 16.04 -2.60
N ARG A 229 -6.81 17.27 -2.07
CA ARG A 229 -5.74 18.22 -2.40
C ARG A 229 -4.42 17.88 -1.72
N ARG A 230 -4.47 17.23 -0.55
CA ARG A 230 -3.27 16.80 0.18
C ARG A 230 -2.56 15.67 -0.57
N LEU A 231 -1.25 15.84 -0.76
CA LEU A 231 -0.36 14.81 -1.29
C LEU A 231 -0.26 13.61 -0.34
N MET A 232 -0.05 12.41 -0.88
CA MET A 232 0.08 11.18 -0.06
C MET A 232 1.10 11.28 1.08
N ARG A 233 2.24 11.94 0.82
CA ARG A 233 3.31 12.17 1.81
C ARG A 233 2.86 12.94 3.07
N SER A 234 1.85 13.81 2.95
CA SER A 234 1.37 14.62 4.09
C SER A 234 0.25 13.97 4.88
N ILE A 235 -0.21 12.80 4.44
CA ILE A 235 -1.26 12.04 5.12
C ILE A 235 -0.73 10.72 5.70
N GLY A 236 0.55 10.38 5.50
CA GLY A 236 1.26 9.28 6.18
C GLY A 236 1.48 8.06 5.28
N GLY A 237 2.00 8.25 4.07
CA GLY A 237 2.19 7.21 3.06
C GLY A 237 3.03 7.70 1.90
#